data_AF-A0AA96PVH3-F1
#
_entry.id   AF-A0AA96PVH3-F1
#
_cell.length_a   1.000
_cell.length_b   1.000
_cell.length_c   1.000
_cell.angle_alpha   90.00
_cell.angle_beta   90.00
_cell.angle_gamma   90.00
#
_symmetry.space_group_name_H-M   'P 1'
#
loop_
_entity.id
_entity.type
_entity.pdbx_description
1 polymer ?
#
loop_
_entity_poly.entity_id
_entity_poly.type
_entity_poly.pdbx_seq_one_letter_code
_entity_poly.pdbx_strand_id
1 'polypeptide(L)' 'MTKIWLRAENGRLSKVLEFASGQRVEIPLNRDGSIKWFEDKMKEERQRETNNSQ' A
#
# COMPACT_ATOMS: atom_id res chain seq x y z
N MET A 1 -0.75 20.87 15.15
CA MET A 1 -2.02 20.46 14.52
C MET A 1 -1.68 19.64 13.28
N THR A 2 -2.34 18.51 13.07
CA THR A 2 -2.15 17.69 11.86
C THR A 2 -3.25 18.05 10.87
N LYS A 3 -2.88 18.37 9.63
CA LYS A 3 -3.83 18.69 8.56
C LYS A 3 -4.03 17.46 7.68
N ILE A 4 -5.28 17.16 7.35
CA ILE A 4 -5.66 15.99 6.54
C ILE A 4 -6.48 16.48 5.35
N TRP A 5 -6.14 16.02 4.14
CA TRP A 5 -6.90 16.30 2.93
C TRP A 5 -6.78 15.19 1.89
N LEU A 6 -7.64 15.24 0.87
CA LEU A 6 -7.61 14.36 -0.28
C LEU A 6 -6.86 15.02 -1.44
N ARG A 7 -6.05 14.23 -2.14
CA ARG A 7 -5.36 14.62 -3.38
C ARG A 7 -5.89 13.74 -4.51
N ALA A 8 -6.37 14.36 -5.58
CA ALA A 8 -6.79 13.69 -6.80
C ALA A 8 -5.99 14.25 -7.97
N GLU A 9 -5.20 13.40 -8.63
CA GLU A 9 -4.29 13.83 -9.70
C GLU A 9 -4.10 12.69 -10.70
N ASN A 10 -4.31 12.96 -11.99
CA ASN A 10 -4.12 11.98 -13.09
C ASN A 10 -4.80 10.62 -12.84
N GLY A 11 -6.00 10.63 -12.26
CA GLY A 11 -6.76 9.41 -11.95
C GLY A 11 -6.30 8.65 -10.69
N ARG A 12 -5.30 9.15 -9.97
CA ARG A 12 -4.89 8.64 -8.65
C ARG A 12 -5.59 9.44 -7.54
N LEU A 13 -6.12 8.71 -6.55
CA LEU A 13 -6.67 9.27 -5.33
C LEU A 13 -5.74 8.91 -4.16
N SER A 14 -5.44 9.88 -3.30
CA SER A 14 -4.62 9.68 -2.10
C SER A 14 -5.13 10.52 -0.94
N LYS A 15 -4.92 10.05 0.29
CA LYS A 15 -5.08 10.84 1.52
C LYS A 15 -3.73 11.37 1.98
N VAL A 16 -3.63 12.67 2.20
CA VAL A 16 -2.40 13.32 2.66
C VAL A 16 -2.55 13.72 4.12
N LEU A 17 -1.55 13.36 4.92
CA LEU A 17 -1.40 13.78 6.31
C LEU A 17 -0.17 14.67 6.39
N GLU A 18 -0.36 15.92 6.80
CA GLU A 18 0.73 16.86 7.08
C GLU A 18 0.82 17.09 8.58
N PHE A 19 1.98 16.72 9.11
CA PHE A 19 2.30 16.92 10.51
C PHE A 19 2.77 18.35 10.76
N ALA A 20 2.71 18.78 12.02
CA ALA A 20 3.20 20.10 12.42
C ALA A 20 4.69 20.32 12.11
N SER A 21 5.47 19.23 12.00
CA SER A 21 6.88 19.26 11.57
C SER A 21 7.06 19.61 10.10
N GLY A 22 5.99 19.69 9.31
CA GLY A 22 6.03 19.84 7.85
C GLY A 22 6.24 18.52 7.10
N GLN A 23 6.48 17.42 7.81
CA GLN A 23 6.53 16.09 7.19
C GLN A 23 5.15 15.71 6.65
N ARG A 24 5.15 15.02 5.50
CA ARG A 24 3.92 14.60 4.82
C ARG A 24 3.95 13.10 4.53
N VAL A 25 2.81 12.46 4.75
CA VAL A 25 2.57 11.07 4.35
C VAL A 25 1.42 11.03 3.37
N GLU A 26 1.62 10.33 2.26
CA GLU A 26 0.59 10.13 1.22
C GLU A 26 0.16 8.67 1.19
N ILE A 27 -1.10 8.40 1.48
CA ILE A 27 -1.69 7.05 1.50
C ILE A 27 -2.55 6.89 0.24
N PRO A 28 -2.21 5.98 -0.69
CA PRO A 28 -3.01 5.75 -1.89
C PRO A 28 -4.39 5.15 -1.54
N LEU A 29 -5.42 5.61 -2.24
CA LEU A 29 -6.80 5.15 -2.09
C LEU A 29 -7.31 4.49 -3.38
N ASN A 30 -8.20 3.52 -3.21
CA ASN A 30 -9.03 2.98 -4.28
C ASN A 30 -10.15 3.97 -4.64
N ARG A 31 -10.84 3.73 -5.76
CA ARG A 31 -11.93 4.60 -6.24
C ARG A 31 -13.13 4.67 -5.29
N ASP A 32 -13.33 3.64 -4.48
CA ASP A 32 -14.36 3.56 -3.45
C ASP A 32 -13.98 4.27 -2.13
N GLY A 33 -12.75 4.81 -2.05
CA GLY A 33 -12.23 5.49 -0.87
C GLY A 33 -11.53 4.56 0.14
N SER A 34 -11.46 3.25 -0.11
CA SER A 34 -10.66 2.33 0.72
C SER A 34 -9.15 2.52 0.51
N ILE A 35 -8.32 2.09 1.46
CA ILE A 35 -6.85 2.16 1.32
C ILE A 35 -6.41 1.12 0.29
N LYS A 36 -5.57 1.54 -0.65
CA LYS A 36 -4.95 0.63 -1.62
C LYS A 36 -3.75 -0.05 -0.97
N TRP A 37 -3.98 -1.25 -0.44
CA TRP A 37 -2.93 -2.10 0.11
C TRP A 37 -2.09 -2.74 -1.00
N PHE A 38 -0.83 -3.03 -0.70
CA PHE A 38 -0.01 -3.89 -1.56
C PHE A 38 -0.48 -5.33 -1.37
N GLU A 39 -0.63 -6.08 -2.46
CA GLU A 39 -1.00 -7.49 -2.37
C GLU A 39 0.12 -8.27 -1.68
N ASP A 40 -0.24 -9.01 -0.64
CA ASP A 40 0.70 -9.91 0.03
C ASP A 40 1.11 -11.00 -0.95
N LYS A 41 2.37 -10.95 -1.40
CA LYS A 41 2.94 -12.05 -2.17
C LYS A 41 3.32 -13.14 -1.18
N MET A 42 2.59 -14.25 -1.22
CA MET A 42 3.03 -15.49 -0.58
C MET A 42 4.43 -15.82 -1.12
N LYS A 43 5.39 -16.06 -0.22
CA LYS A 43 6.68 -16.61 -0.62
C LYS A 43 6.39 -17.95 -1.28
N GLU A 44 6.78 -18.10 -2.54
CA GLU A 44 6.79 -19.41 -3.20
C GLU A 44 7.68 -20.33 -2.37
N GLU A 45 7.07 -21.21 -1.59
CA GLU A 45 7.79 -22.33 -0.96
C GLU A 45 8.37 -23.16 -2.10
N ARG A 46 9.69 -23.13 -2.21
CA ARG A 46 10.46 -23.96 -3.13
C ARG A 46 10.28 -25.41 -2.72
N GLN A 47 9.21 -26.06 -3.19
CA GLN A 47 9.06 -27.51 -3.13
C GLN A 47 10.10 -28.13 -4.07
N ARG A 48 11.32 -28.32 -3.56
CA ARG A 48 12.38 -29.13 -4.16
C ARG A 48 12.81 -30.22 -3.18
N GLU A 49 11.86 -30.95 -2.60
CA GLU A 49 12.16 -32.09 -1.72
C GLU A 49 11.18 -33.26 -1.92
N THR A 50 10.87 -33.63 -3.16
CA THR A 50 10.21 -34.93 -3.45
C THR A 50 10.84 -35.72 -4.59
N ASN A 51 11.95 -35.26 -5.18
CA ASN A 51 12.76 -36.07 -6.09
C ASN A 51 13.94 -36.71 -5.32
N ASN A 52 13.70 -37.67 -4.41
CA ASN A 52 14.72 -38.67 -4.02
C ASN A 52 14.28 -39.77 -3.04
N SER A 53 13.02 -40.20 -3.03
CA SER A 53 12.66 -41.47 -2.36
C SER A 53 11.41 -42.07 -2.98
N GLN A 54 11.58 -42.79 -4.09
CA GLN A 54 10.90 -44.06 -4.39
C GLN A 54 11.55 -44.74 -5.59
#